data_AF-A0A1S1N8F6-F1
#
_entry.id   AF-A0A1S1N8F6-F1
#
_cell.length_a   1.000
_cell.length_b   1.000
_cell.length_c   1.000
_cell.angle_alpha   90.00
_cell.angle_beta   90.00
_cell.angle_gamma   90.00
#
_symmetry.space_group_name_H-M   'P 1'
#
loop_
_entity.id
_entity.type
_entity.pdbx_description
1 polymer ?
#
loop_
_entity_poly.entity_id
_entity_poly.type
_entity_poly.pdbx_seq_one_letter_code
_entity_poly.pdbx_strand_id
1 'polypeptide(L)'
;MKNKILTSALLLGTALFGQQAFATDYKYAQCKDNEYSGHNARCLWNTINGADPLPPNTVRFDKGTENGVNVYVCRDRGKLVGKYINGTCYVPSYGKEYAQPQNSFEILEVHPSYIQWEQVNTRVDLESNIFHPGKYLIKSGRDSGYPMYVCGVKDGHGNYMTGKLVNGHCWYAAGGREYNYSLASGHVYVLWYTGPM
;
A
#
# COMPACT_ATOMS: atom_id res chain seq x y z
N MET A 1 -11.01 37.24 -76.36
CA MET A 1 -11.19 36.07 -75.47
C MET A 1 -10.27 36.26 -74.26
N LYS A 2 -10.83 36.52 -73.07
CA LYS A 2 -10.06 36.70 -71.83
C LYS A 2 -10.66 35.76 -70.78
N ASN A 3 -9.95 34.67 -70.47
CA ASN A 3 -10.33 33.74 -69.41
C ASN A 3 -9.83 34.27 -68.07
N LYS A 4 -10.74 34.48 -67.12
CA LYS A 4 -10.43 34.73 -65.71
C LYS A 4 -10.50 33.40 -64.97
N ILE A 5 -9.40 32.99 -64.36
CA ILE A 5 -9.31 31.84 -63.46
C ILE A 5 -9.58 32.35 -62.04
N LEU A 6 -10.66 31.87 -61.42
CA LEU A 6 -10.97 32.10 -60.01
C LEU A 6 -10.24 31.04 -59.18
N THR A 7 -9.31 31.48 -58.34
CA THR A 7 -8.61 30.63 -57.37
C THR A 7 -9.32 30.73 -56.02
N SER A 8 -10.15 29.75 -55.69
CA SER A 8 -10.75 29.62 -54.35
C SER A 8 -9.77 28.96 -53.40
N ALA A 9 -9.23 29.72 -52.44
CA ALA A 9 -8.43 29.21 -51.34
C ALA A 9 -9.35 28.72 -50.20
N LEU A 10 -9.43 27.40 -50.02
CA LEU A 10 -10.15 26.77 -48.92
C LEU A 10 -9.24 26.74 -47.69
N LEU A 11 -9.48 27.63 -46.72
CA LEU A 11 -8.81 27.64 -45.42
C LEU A 11 -9.38 26.53 -44.54
N LEU A 12 -8.67 25.41 -44.45
CA LEU A 12 -8.92 24.35 -43.46
C LEU A 12 -8.37 24.80 -42.10
N GLY A 13 -9.23 25.39 -41.27
CA GLY A 13 -8.94 25.66 -39.87
C GLY A 13 -9.01 24.38 -39.05
N THR A 14 -7.87 23.75 -38.79
CA THR A 14 -7.76 22.66 -37.79
C THR A 14 -7.91 23.25 -36.40
N ALA A 15 -9.08 23.07 -35.79
CA ALA A 15 -9.26 23.32 -34.36
C ALA A 15 -8.41 22.30 -33.57
N LEU A 16 -7.27 22.75 -33.06
CA LEU A 16 -6.47 22.04 -32.09
C LEU A 16 -7.27 21.97 -30.78
N PHE A 17 -8.03 20.89 -30.59
CA PHE A 17 -8.51 20.52 -29.27
C PHE A 17 -7.29 20.12 -28.45
N GLY A 18 -6.76 21.08 -27.69
CA GLY A 18 -5.77 20.82 -26.66
C GLY A 18 -6.37 19.86 -25.64
N GLN A 19 -5.95 18.59 -25.70
CA GLN A 19 -6.20 17.65 -24.62
C GLN A 19 -5.43 18.17 -23.41
N GLN A 20 -6.15 18.79 -22.46
CA GLN A 20 -5.62 19.01 -21.13
C GLN A 20 -5.45 17.63 -20.50
N ALA A 21 -4.23 17.11 -20.53
CA ALA A 21 -3.85 15.95 -19.74
C ALA A 21 -3.97 16.36 -18.27
N PHE A 22 -5.07 15.97 -17.64
CA PHE A 22 -5.16 16.03 -16.18
C PHE A 22 -4.17 15.01 -15.65
N ALA A 23 -3.01 15.48 -15.18
CA ALA A 23 -2.12 14.67 -14.37
C ALA A 23 -2.87 14.35 -13.08
N THR A 24 -3.36 13.12 -12.97
CA THR A 24 -3.94 12.62 -11.73
C THR A 24 -2.79 12.47 -10.73
N ASP A 25 -2.63 13.46 -9.85
CA ASP A 25 -1.69 13.34 -8.72
C ASP A 25 -2.13 12.16 -7.87
N TYR A 26 -1.42 11.04 -8.00
CA TYR A 26 -1.67 9.86 -7.17
C TYR A 26 -1.30 10.19 -5.71
N LYS A 27 -2.26 10.07 -4.78
CA LYS A 27 -2.11 10.47 -3.37
C LYS A 27 -1.87 9.26 -2.45
N TYR A 28 -0.76 8.56 -2.66
CA TYR A 28 -0.26 7.53 -1.74
C TYR A 28 1.10 7.94 -1.17
N ALA A 29 1.41 7.45 0.03
CA ALA A 29 2.74 7.53 0.59
C ALA A 29 3.57 6.37 0.04
N GLN A 30 4.69 6.69 -0.62
CA GLN A 30 5.67 5.71 -1.04
C GLN A 30 6.89 5.81 -0.13
N CYS A 31 7.04 4.82 0.74
CA CYS A 31 8.14 4.74 1.68
C CYS A 31 9.41 4.29 0.95
N LYS A 32 10.55 4.84 1.34
CA LYS A 32 11.83 4.56 0.68
C LYS A 32 12.30 3.13 0.95
N ASP A 33 12.97 2.54 -0.02
CA ASP A 33 13.62 1.23 0.13
C ASP A 33 15.05 1.44 0.65
N ASN A 34 15.41 0.81 1.78
CA ASN A 34 16.78 0.63 2.30
C ASN A 34 17.74 1.86 2.28
N GLU A 35 17.26 3.09 2.20
CA GLU A 35 18.09 4.27 2.45
C GLU A 35 18.24 4.46 3.95
N TYR A 36 19.42 4.13 4.50
CA TYR A 36 19.86 4.57 5.82
C TYR A 36 20.02 6.09 5.80
N SER A 37 18.92 6.84 5.86
CA SER A 37 18.93 8.31 5.83
C SER A 37 18.93 8.90 7.23
N GLY A 38 19.84 8.44 8.10
CA GLY A 38 19.93 8.91 9.49
C GLY A 38 18.59 8.86 10.23
N HIS A 39 18.49 9.57 11.35
CA HIS A 39 17.28 9.62 12.17
C HIS A 39 16.06 10.33 11.53
N ASN A 40 16.08 10.61 10.22
CA ASN A 40 15.12 11.50 9.55
C ASN A 40 14.28 10.85 8.43
N ALA A 41 14.44 9.55 8.13
CA ALA A 41 13.51 8.88 7.22
C ALA A 41 12.12 8.82 7.87
N ARG A 42 11.17 9.59 7.32
CA ARG A 42 9.79 9.66 7.86
C ARG A 42 8.99 8.37 7.63
N CYS A 43 9.32 7.62 6.57
CA CYS A 43 8.76 6.30 6.26
C CYS A 43 9.76 5.51 5.40
N LEU A 44 10.12 4.30 5.83
CA LEU A 44 11.08 3.45 5.13
C LEU A 44 10.75 1.96 5.29
N TRP A 45 11.23 1.17 4.33
CA TRP A 45 11.25 -0.29 4.41
C TRP A 45 12.68 -0.75 4.66
N ASN A 46 12.91 -1.37 5.82
CA ASN A 46 14.23 -1.77 6.28
C ASN A 46 14.41 -3.27 6.18
N THR A 47 15.45 -3.71 5.48
CA THR A 47 15.85 -5.12 5.48
C THR A 47 16.46 -5.45 6.84
N ILE A 48 15.92 -6.47 7.51
CA ILE A 48 16.44 -6.95 8.80
C ILE A 48 16.79 -8.43 8.74
N ASN A 49 17.65 -8.87 9.65
CA ASN A 49 17.73 -10.27 10.01
C ASN A 49 16.61 -10.59 10.99
N GLY A 50 15.90 -11.71 10.80
CA GLY A 50 14.83 -12.13 11.69
C GLY A 50 15.28 -12.40 13.14
N ALA A 51 16.57 -12.61 13.38
CA ALA A 51 17.12 -12.76 14.72
C ALA A 51 17.45 -11.42 15.40
N ASP A 52 17.52 -10.33 14.66
CA ASP A 52 17.93 -9.04 15.20
C ASP A 52 16.78 -8.37 15.97
N PRO A 53 17.09 -7.52 16.97
CA PRO A 53 16.09 -6.67 17.60
C PRO A 53 15.35 -5.79 16.57
N LEU A 54 14.04 -5.63 16.75
CA LEU A 54 13.24 -4.75 15.89
C LEU A 54 13.71 -3.29 16.00
N PRO A 55 13.79 -2.55 14.88
CA PRO A 55 14.06 -1.12 14.90
C PRO A 55 13.01 -0.32 15.70
N PRO A 56 13.40 0.82 16.32
CA PRO A 56 12.57 1.56 17.29
C PRO A 56 11.27 2.18 16.75
N ASN A 57 11.06 2.20 15.42
CA ASN A 57 9.86 2.73 14.78
C ASN A 57 9.14 1.69 13.92
N THR A 58 9.38 0.40 14.19
CA THR A 58 8.70 -0.70 13.50
C THR A 58 7.18 -0.56 13.65
N VAL A 59 6.47 -0.54 12.53
CA VAL A 59 5.01 -0.38 12.53
C VAL A 59 4.35 -1.63 13.07
N ARG A 60 3.82 -1.51 14.28
CA ARG A 60 2.91 -2.47 14.88
C ARG A 60 1.49 -2.20 14.39
N PHE A 61 0.69 -3.25 14.26
CA PHE A 61 -0.75 -3.04 14.21
C PHE A 61 -1.25 -2.76 15.64
N ASP A 62 -1.84 -1.60 15.91
CA ASP A 62 -2.13 -1.13 17.29
C ASP A 62 -2.92 -2.15 18.13
N LYS A 63 -3.85 -2.85 17.49
CA LYS A 63 -4.65 -3.93 18.09
C LYS A 63 -4.07 -5.34 17.83
N GLY A 64 -3.02 -5.39 17.00
CA GLY A 64 -2.32 -6.53 16.42
C GLY A 64 -1.77 -7.51 17.44
N THR A 65 -2.51 -8.57 17.74
CA THR A 65 -1.95 -9.80 18.30
C THR A 65 -2.45 -11.02 17.54
N GLU A 66 -1.57 -12.00 17.37
CA GLU A 66 -1.91 -13.36 16.94
C GLU A 66 -1.45 -14.30 18.05
N ASN A 67 -2.40 -15.00 18.69
CA ASN A 67 -2.12 -15.88 19.83
C ASN A 67 -1.33 -15.17 20.97
N GLY A 68 -1.61 -13.89 21.20
CA GLY A 68 -0.94 -13.08 22.23
C GLY A 68 0.41 -12.49 21.84
N VAL A 69 0.91 -12.74 20.63
CA VAL A 69 2.17 -12.17 20.13
C VAL A 69 1.89 -10.92 19.28
N ASN A 70 2.66 -9.85 19.48
CA ASN A 70 2.52 -8.62 18.72
C ASN A 70 2.76 -8.85 17.23
N VAL A 71 1.89 -8.26 16.41
CA VAL A 71 1.98 -8.31 14.95
C VAL A 71 2.53 -7.00 14.40
N TYR A 72 3.55 -7.11 13.55
CA TYR A 72 4.19 -5.97 12.88
C TYR A 72 4.08 -6.09 11.35
N VAL A 73 4.18 -4.96 10.66
CA VAL A 73 4.10 -4.91 9.19
C VAL A 73 5.43 -5.31 8.58
N CYS A 74 5.41 -6.31 7.70
CA CYS A 74 6.56 -6.68 6.87
C CYS A 74 6.15 -6.82 5.40
N ARG A 75 7.15 -6.95 4.53
CA ARG A 75 6.94 -7.39 3.15
C ARG A 75 8.10 -8.26 2.65
N ASP A 76 7.83 -9.10 1.67
CA ASP A 76 8.86 -9.89 0.99
C ASP A 76 9.64 -9.07 -0.07
N ARG A 77 10.59 -9.70 -0.77
CA ARG A 77 11.33 -9.07 -1.89
C ARG A 77 10.44 -8.70 -3.09
N GLY A 78 9.33 -9.42 -3.28
CA GLY A 78 8.27 -9.11 -4.23
C GLY A 78 7.37 -7.95 -3.78
N LYS A 79 7.66 -7.38 -2.61
CA LYS A 79 6.96 -6.28 -1.95
C LYS A 79 5.55 -6.66 -1.46
N LEU A 80 5.21 -7.95 -1.41
CA LEU A 80 3.95 -8.46 -0.86
C LEU A 80 3.92 -8.22 0.65
N VAL A 81 2.89 -7.51 1.11
CA VAL A 81 2.74 -7.15 2.53
C VAL A 81 2.17 -8.33 3.32
N GLY A 82 2.73 -8.55 4.51
CA GLY A 82 2.32 -9.59 5.42
C GLY A 82 2.45 -9.19 6.89
N LYS A 83 2.61 -10.20 7.74
CA LYS A 83 2.78 -10.07 9.19
C LYS A 83 4.15 -10.56 9.62
N TYR A 84 4.80 -9.80 10.49
CA TYR A 84 6.01 -10.22 11.17
C TYR A 84 5.71 -10.65 12.60
N ILE A 85 6.14 -11.86 12.95
CA ILE A 85 5.99 -12.47 14.27
C ILE A 85 7.26 -13.28 14.56
N ASN A 86 7.88 -13.04 15.72
CA ASN A 86 9.00 -13.83 16.25
C ASN A 86 10.11 -14.12 15.19
N GLY A 87 10.58 -13.10 14.50
CA GLY A 87 11.67 -13.24 13.54
C GLY A 87 11.29 -13.73 12.15
N THR A 88 10.01 -13.98 11.89
CA THR A 88 9.55 -14.48 10.59
C THR A 88 8.51 -13.52 9.99
N CYS A 89 8.69 -13.17 8.72
CA CYS A 89 7.67 -12.49 7.93
C CYS A 89 6.82 -13.54 7.19
N TYR A 90 5.50 -13.49 7.37
CA TYR A 90 4.53 -14.38 6.74
C TYR A 90 3.68 -13.56 5.75
N VAL A 91 3.80 -13.88 4.46
CA VAL A 91 3.09 -13.17 3.41
C VAL A 91 2.00 -14.05 2.77
N PRO A 92 0.80 -13.51 2.54
CA PRO A 92 -0.26 -14.22 1.83
C PRO A 92 -0.03 -14.17 0.32
N SER A 93 -0.08 -15.32 -0.35
CA SER A 93 -0.04 -15.39 -1.81
C SER A 93 -0.64 -16.68 -2.35
N TYR A 94 -1.37 -16.63 -3.46
CA TYR A 94 -1.93 -17.78 -4.17
C TYR A 94 -2.60 -18.84 -3.26
N GLY A 95 -3.41 -18.39 -2.28
CA GLY A 95 -4.13 -19.26 -1.35
C GLY A 95 -3.30 -19.81 -0.18
N LYS A 96 -2.02 -19.43 -0.05
CA LYS A 96 -1.09 -19.94 0.96
C LYS A 96 -0.42 -18.83 1.77
N GLU A 97 0.01 -19.19 2.97
CA GLU A 97 0.93 -18.39 3.78
C GLU A 97 2.37 -18.82 3.49
N TYR A 98 3.23 -17.87 3.13
CA TYR A 98 4.65 -18.13 2.88
C TYR A 98 5.50 -17.46 3.95
N ALA A 99 6.15 -18.28 4.76
CA ALA A 99 7.22 -17.84 5.65
C ALA A 99 8.44 -17.43 4.82
N GLN A 100 8.90 -16.19 4.99
CA GLN A 100 10.06 -15.68 4.31
C GLN A 100 11.33 -16.08 5.07
N PRO A 101 12.38 -16.55 4.36
CA PRO A 101 13.66 -16.84 5.01
C PRO A 101 14.29 -15.60 5.65
N GLN A 102 15.23 -15.79 6.57
CA GLN A 102 15.99 -14.69 7.17
C GLN A 102 16.68 -13.85 6.07
N ASN A 103 16.76 -12.53 6.28
CA ASN A 103 17.36 -11.58 5.32
C ASN A 103 16.69 -11.55 3.93
N SER A 104 15.41 -11.94 3.85
CA SER A 104 14.62 -11.92 2.62
C SER A 104 13.34 -11.10 2.71
N PHE A 105 13.16 -10.35 3.80
CA PHE A 105 12.01 -9.49 4.01
C PHE A 105 12.45 -8.12 4.56
N GLU A 106 11.54 -7.17 4.43
CA GLU A 106 11.68 -5.81 4.93
C GLU A 106 10.60 -5.54 5.98
N ILE A 107 10.93 -4.73 6.99
CA ILE A 107 10.01 -4.24 8.00
C ILE A 107 9.66 -2.79 7.70
N LEU A 108 8.39 -2.41 7.88
CA LEU A 108 7.98 -1.02 7.74
C LEU A 108 8.37 -0.24 9.00
N GLU A 109 9.11 0.85 8.83
CA GLU A 109 9.39 1.82 9.89
C GLU A 109 8.79 3.17 9.57
N VAL A 110 8.02 3.72 10.52
CA VAL A 110 7.39 5.04 10.41
C VAL A 110 7.33 5.64 11.80
N HIS A 111 7.60 6.94 11.91
CA HIS A 111 7.41 7.62 13.19
C HIS A 111 5.96 7.44 13.67
N PRO A 112 5.70 6.99 14.91
CA PRO A 112 4.35 6.64 15.36
C PRO A 112 3.32 7.77 15.23
N SER A 113 3.75 9.03 15.35
CA SER A 113 2.87 10.20 15.18
C SER A 113 2.43 10.47 13.73
N TYR A 114 2.99 9.75 12.76
CA TYR A 114 2.72 9.92 11.32
C TYR A 114 1.93 8.75 10.75
N ILE A 115 1.42 7.86 11.59
CA ILE A 115 0.56 6.76 11.16
C ILE A 115 -0.75 6.77 11.92
N GLN A 116 -1.78 6.27 11.26
CA GLN A 116 -3.07 6.04 11.86
C GLN A 116 -3.69 4.77 11.26
N TRP A 117 -4.03 3.82 12.13
CA TRP A 117 -4.90 2.71 11.76
C TRP A 117 -6.36 3.16 11.83
N GLU A 118 -7.12 2.95 10.75
CA GLU A 118 -8.53 3.29 10.71
C GLU A 118 -9.34 2.10 10.20
N GLN A 119 -10.38 1.73 10.95
CA GLN A 119 -11.34 0.73 10.50
C GLN A 119 -12.18 1.34 9.38
N VAL A 120 -12.25 0.64 8.25
CA VAL A 120 -13.00 1.09 7.09
C VAL A 120 -14.10 0.08 6.79
N ASN A 121 -15.30 0.61 6.51
CA ASN A 121 -16.50 -0.17 6.21
C ASN A 121 -17.09 0.17 4.83
N THR A 122 -16.41 1.04 4.08
CA THR A 122 -16.81 1.53 2.77
C THR A 122 -15.65 1.45 1.79
N ARG A 123 -15.91 1.79 0.53
CA ARG A 123 -14.91 1.79 -0.53
C ARG A 123 -13.82 2.81 -0.21
N VAL A 124 -12.63 2.32 0.09
CA VAL A 124 -11.40 3.12 0.02
C VAL A 124 -11.02 3.20 -1.45
N ASP A 125 -10.74 4.40 -1.93
CA ASP A 125 -10.30 4.55 -3.31
C ASP A 125 -8.84 4.15 -3.48
N LEU A 126 -8.66 2.93 -3.97
CA LEU A 126 -7.35 2.33 -4.24
C LEU A 126 -6.72 2.87 -5.53
N GLU A 127 -7.49 3.55 -6.36
CA GLU A 127 -7.06 4.23 -7.59
C GLU A 127 -6.76 5.71 -7.35
N SER A 128 -6.87 6.19 -6.11
CA SER A 128 -6.63 7.58 -5.70
C SER A 128 -7.66 8.61 -6.20
N ASN A 129 -8.87 8.21 -6.61
CA ASN A 129 -9.89 9.19 -7.04
C ASN A 129 -10.67 9.85 -5.87
N ILE A 130 -10.67 9.28 -4.67
CA ILE A 130 -11.26 9.88 -3.46
C ILE A 130 -10.15 10.51 -2.61
N PHE A 131 -10.20 11.83 -2.50
CA PHE A 131 -9.25 12.60 -1.71
C PHE A 131 -9.59 12.57 -0.22
N HIS A 132 -8.65 12.08 0.59
CA HIS A 132 -8.65 12.27 2.03
C HIS A 132 -7.58 13.31 2.39
N PRO A 133 -7.95 14.57 2.72
CA PRO A 133 -6.97 15.60 3.06
C PRO A 133 -6.04 15.14 4.20
N GLY A 134 -4.73 15.19 3.96
CA GLY A 134 -3.71 14.84 4.96
C GLY A 134 -3.60 13.35 5.30
N LYS A 135 -4.26 12.46 4.55
CA LYS A 135 -4.16 11.00 4.74
C LYS A 135 -3.77 10.33 3.43
N TYR A 136 -2.76 9.48 3.50
CA TYR A 136 -2.22 8.80 2.33
C TYR A 136 -2.06 7.31 2.60
N LEU A 137 -2.51 6.47 1.68
CA LEU A 137 -2.29 5.02 1.79
C LEU A 137 -0.81 4.71 1.67
N ILE A 138 -0.28 3.84 2.53
CA ILE A 138 1.11 3.38 2.40
C ILE A 138 1.17 2.30 1.31
N LYS A 139 1.72 2.67 0.15
CA LYS A 139 1.88 1.79 -1.00
C LYS A 139 3.12 0.92 -0.82
N SER A 140 2.95 -0.39 -1.02
CA SER A 140 4.06 -1.35 -0.94
C SER A 140 4.56 -1.76 -2.31
N GLY A 141 3.66 -1.96 -3.29
CA GLY A 141 4.04 -2.47 -4.60
C GLY A 141 2.84 -2.72 -5.50
N ARG A 142 2.89 -3.81 -6.27
CA ARG A 142 1.79 -4.29 -7.10
C ARG A 142 1.58 -5.79 -6.91
N ASP A 143 0.32 -6.22 -6.96
CA ASP A 143 -0.07 -7.63 -7.04
C ASP A 143 -0.95 -7.80 -8.27
N SER A 144 -0.52 -8.65 -9.21
CA SER A 144 -1.27 -8.95 -10.44
C SER A 144 -1.69 -7.70 -11.24
N GLY A 145 -0.84 -6.67 -11.24
CA GLY A 145 -1.06 -5.39 -11.93
C GLY A 145 -1.78 -4.31 -11.12
N TYR A 146 -2.41 -4.66 -10.00
CA TYR A 146 -3.10 -3.72 -9.12
C TYR A 146 -2.14 -3.09 -8.11
N PRO A 147 -2.32 -1.81 -7.74
CA PRO A 147 -1.58 -1.23 -6.63
C PRO A 147 -1.93 -1.94 -5.33
N MET A 148 -0.92 -2.13 -4.49
CA MET A 148 -1.03 -2.83 -3.21
C MET A 148 -0.65 -1.89 -2.07
N TYR A 149 -1.48 -1.87 -1.05
CA TYR A 149 -1.31 -1.04 0.15
C TYR A 149 -1.27 -1.89 1.42
N VAL A 150 -0.85 -1.29 2.53
CA VAL A 150 -0.85 -1.95 3.85
C VAL A 150 -2.25 -1.92 4.45
N CYS A 151 -2.71 -3.06 4.95
CA CYS A 151 -3.93 -3.16 5.74
C CYS A 151 -3.74 -4.08 6.95
N GLY A 152 -4.75 -4.05 7.84
CA GLY A 152 -4.90 -4.95 8.95
C GLY A 152 -6.30 -5.55 8.96
N VAL A 153 -6.48 -6.69 9.60
CA VAL A 153 -7.77 -7.36 9.77
C VAL A 153 -7.98 -7.74 11.22
N LYS A 154 -9.24 -7.72 11.67
CA LYS A 154 -9.68 -8.50 12.84
C LYS A 154 -10.36 -9.77 12.34
N ASP A 155 -9.74 -10.93 12.52
CA ASP A 155 -10.32 -12.19 12.04
C ASP A 155 -11.48 -12.69 12.92
N GLY A 156 -12.13 -13.77 12.47
CA GLY A 156 -13.23 -14.41 13.21
C GLY A 156 -12.83 -15.04 14.55
N HIS A 157 -11.53 -15.21 14.80
CA HIS A 157 -10.99 -15.74 16.06
C HIS A 157 -10.56 -14.62 17.03
N GLY A 158 -10.72 -13.35 16.63
CA GLY A 158 -10.33 -12.19 17.43
C GLY A 158 -8.84 -11.83 17.32
N ASN A 159 -8.08 -12.48 16.43
CA ASN A 159 -6.71 -12.11 16.12
C ASN A 159 -6.70 -10.85 15.24
N TYR A 160 -5.63 -10.07 15.37
CA TYR A 160 -5.40 -8.88 14.56
C TYR A 160 -4.12 -9.05 13.76
N MET A 161 -4.25 -9.14 12.44
CA MET A 161 -3.16 -9.46 11.52
C MET A 161 -2.97 -8.36 10.49
N THR A 162 -1.76 -8.20 9.96
CA THR A 162 -1.47 -7.30 8.84
C THR A 162 -1.41 -8.05 7.52
N GLY A 163 -1.63 -7.33 6.43
CA GLY A 163 -1.70 -7.93 5.11
C GLY A 163 -1.71 -6.90 3.99
N LYS A 164 -2.08 -7.36 2.79
CA LYS A 164 -2.10 -6.58 1.57
C LYS A 164 -3.51 -6.18 1.16
N LEU A 165 -3.73 -4.88 0.96
CA LEU A 165 -4.97 -4.34 0.42
C LEU A 165 -4.85 -4.25 -1.10
N VAL A 166 -5.64 -5.07 -1.78
CA VAL A 166 -5.66 -5.16 -3.24
C VAL A 166 -7.10 -5.30 -3.69
N ASN A 167 -7.52 -4.47 -4.65
CA ASN A 167 -8.85 -4.52 -5.26
C ASN A 167 -10.03 -4.54 -4.27
N GLY A 168 -9.93 -3.81 -3.15
CA GLY A 168 -10.99 -3.70 -2.14
C GLY A 168 -11.03 -4.85 -1.13
N HIS A 169 -10.03 -5.73 -1.13
CA HIS A 169 -9.88 -6.83 -0.19
C HIS A 169 -8.57 -6.71 0.57
N CYS A 170 -8.62 -6.86 1.89
CA CYS A 170 -7.42 -7.06 2.70
C CYS A 170 -7.13 -8.55 2.79
N TRP A 171 -6.09 -8.99 2.07
CA TRP A 171 -5.60 -10.36 2.08
C TRP A 171 -4.57 -10.51 3.18
N TYR A 172 -4.68 -11.55 4.00
CA TYR A 172 -3.84 -11.79 5.16
C TYR A 172 -3.50 -13.27 5.27
N ALA A 173 -2.39 -13.56 5.93
CA ALA A 173 -1.93 -14.92 6.14
C ALA A 173 -2.31 -15.39 7.54
N ALA A 174 -2.84 -16.62 7.67
CA ALA A 174 -3.14 -17.24 8.96
C ALA A 174 -3.10 -18.77 8.83
N GLY A 175 -2.51 -19.46 9.80
CA GLY A 175 -2.56 -20.93 9.88
C GLY A 175 -2.13 -21.66 8.60
N GLY A 176 -1.11 -21.17 7.89
CA GLY A 176 -0.63 -21.78 6.65
C GLY A 176 -1.43 -21.41 5.38
N ARG A 177 -2.46 -20.56 5.48
CA ARG A 177 -3.34 -20.19 4.36
C ARG A 177 -3.45 -18.68 4.17
N GLU A 178 -3.85 -18.29 2.96
CA GLU A 178 -4.28 -16.94 2.65
C GLU A 178 -5.80 -16.83 2.81
N TYR A 179 -6.23 -15.79 3.51
CA TYR A 179 -7.62 -15.41 3.70
C TYR A 179 -7.81 -13.95 3.28
N ASN A 180 -9.06 -13.51 3.14
CA ASN A 180 -9.33 -12.10 2.93
C ASN A 180 -10.65 -11.68 3.57
N TYR A 181 -10.73 -10.37 3.85
CA TYR A 181 -11.97 -9.67 4.12
C TYR A 181 -12.13 -8.54 3.10
N SER A 182 -13.35 -8.36 2.59
CA SER A 182 -13.69 -7.15 1.84
C SER A 182 -13.74 -5.95 2.78
N LEU A 183 -13.50 -4.75 2.26
CA LEU A 183 -13.65 -3.50 3.03
C LEU A 183 -15.05 -3.36 3.64
N ALA A 184 -16.10 -3.82 2.93
CA ALA A 184 -17.49 -3.75 3.40
C ALA A 184 -17.81 -4.67 4.59
N SER A 185 -16.91 -5.60 4.93
CA SER A 185 -17.12 -6.54 6.04
C SER A 185 -17.09 -5.87 7.42
N GLY A 186 -16.49 -4.68 7.53
CA GLY A 186 -16.21 -4.05 8.82
C GLY A 186 -15.07 -4.73 9.60
N HIS A 187 -14.35 -5.67 9.02
CA HIS A 187 -13.19 -6.32 9.66
C HIS A 187 -11.85 -5.68 9.28
N VAL A 188 -11.83 -4.80 8.27
CA VAL A 188 -10.62 -4.26 7.67
C VAL A 188 -10.23 -2.93 8.30
N TYR A 189 -8.93 -2.80 8.55
CA TYR A 189 -8.26 -1.58 8.96
C TYR A 189 -7.28 -1.19 7.86
N VAL A 190 -7.15 0.10 7.61
CA VAL A 190 -6.19 0.65 6.66
C VAL A 190 -5.15 1.45 7.42
N LEU A 191 -3.89 1.32 6.99
CA LEU A 191 -2.80 2.11 7.53
C LEU A 191 -2.65 3.39 6.71
N TRP A 192 -2.98 4.51 7.34
CA TRP A 192 -2.78 5.84 6.79
C TRP A 192 -1.44 6.41 7.23
N TYR A 193 -0.72 7.01 6.30
CA TYR A 193 0.34 7.98 6.59
C TYR A 193 -0.27 9.37 6.73
N THR A 194 0.05 10.05 7.83
CA THR A 194 -0.46 11.37 8.22
C THR A 194 0.66 12.40 8.44
N GLY A 195 1.91 12.01 8.18
CA GLY A 195 3.06 12.89 8.30
C GLY A 195 3.09 13.98 7.21
N PRO A 196 3.92 15.02 7.39
CA PRO A 196 4.14 16.02 6.36
C PRO A 196 4.75 15.36 5.11
N MET A 197 4.13 15.61 3.95
CA MET A 197 4.67 15.30 2.62
C MET A 197 5.80 16.25 2.25
#